data_AF-A0A5R8MCF3-F1
#
_entry.id   AF-A0A5R8MCF3-F1
#
_cell.length_a   1.000
_cell.length_b   1.000
_cell.length_c   1.000
_cell.angle_alpha   90.00
_cell.angle_beta   90.00
_cell.angle_gamma   90.00
#
_symmetry.space_group_name_H-M   'P 1'
#
loop_
_entity.id
_entity.type
_entity.pdbx_description
1 polymer ?
#
loop_
_entity_poly.entity_id
_entity_poly.type
_entity_poly.pdbx_seq_one_letter_code
_entity_poly.pdbx_strand_id
1 'polypeptide(L)'
;MIKRWWRKAPVRCWVIKQVDEQQNTLHLCEGGQLATPLPYKEAARQLARGEYRGGVRIGDTGIVLNSALFEALVPWAELSLDDQYRAHWRGREWAIARVPQRCWAWEGRLIVEPSPAGSLPAWQSSEDVAHVRERADNSEWLSGRASFRSGDALEDPEKDIRDAIARNRARQAAKRTGPASKTRAPRADEVC
;
A
#
# COMPACT_ATOMS: atom_id res chain seq x y z
N MET A 1 -10.15 -37.85 -11.97
CA MET A 1 -11.52 -37.29 -11.86
C MET A 1 -11.43 -35.77 -11.95
N ILE A 2 -11.42 -35.20 -13.16
CA ILE A 2 -11.16 -33.76 -13.38
C ILE A 2 -12.50 -33.02 -13.37
N LYS A 3 -13.00 -32.66 -12.18
CA LYS A 3 -14.04 -31.62 -12.05
C LYS A 3 -13.36 -30.26 -11.88
N ARG A 4 -12.65 -29.81 -12.91
CA ARG A 4 -12.22 -28.41 -13.00
C ARG A 4 -13.46 -27.62 -13.44
N TRP A 5 -14.21 -27.25 -12.40
CA TRP A 5 -15.41 -26.45 -12.39
C TRP A 5 -15.41 -25.39 -13.50
N TRP A 6 -16.47 -25.36 -14.29
CA TRP A 6 -16.75 -24.30 -15.26
C TRP A 6 -16.97 -23.00 -14.47
N ARG A 7 -15.90 -22.26 -14.18
CA ARG A 7 -16.01 -20.91 -13.61
C ARG A 7 -16.77 -20.07 -14.65
N LYS A 8 -17.99 -19.65 -14.30
CA LYS A 8 -18.78 -18.73 -15.14
C LYS A 8 -17.95 -17.49 -15.42
N ALA A 9 -18.02 -17.00 -16.66
CA ALA A 9 -17.29 -15.80 -17.05
C ALA A 9 -17.70 -14.62 -16.14
N PRO A 10 -16.73 -13.87 -15.59
CA PRO A 10 -17.02 -12.74 -14.72
C PRO A 10 -17.68 -11.60 -15.51
N VAL A 11 -18.53 -10.81 -14.84
CA VAL A 11 -19.04 -9.55 -15.41
C VAL A 11 -17.90 -8.53 -15.38
N ARG A 12 -17.50 -8.05 -16.56
CA ARG A 12 -16.39 -7.09 -16.74
C ARG A 12 -16.91 -5.66 -16.86
N CYS A 13 -16.12 -4.74 -16.35
CA CYS A 13 -16.39 -3.30 -16.41
C CYS A 13 -15.11 -2.50 -16.58
N TRP A 14 -15.24 -1.24 -16.96
CA TRP A 14 -14.24 -0.21 -16.73
C TRP A 14 -14.48 0.42 -15.36
N VAL A 15 -13.41 0.67 -14.61
CA VAL A 15 -13.49 1.24 -13.26
C VAL A 15 -13.03 2.70 -13.30
N ILE A 16 -13.99 3.62 -13.21
CA ILE A 16 -13.74 5.06 -13.25
C ILE A 16 -13.79 5.60 -11.82
N LYS A 17 -12.67 6.12 -11.37
CA LYS A 17 -12.53 6.69 -10.03
C LYS A 17 -13.28 8.00 -9.88
N GLN A 18 -13.15 8.87 -10.88
CA GLN A 18 -13.74 10.21 -10.93
C GLN A 18 -13.98 10.61 -12.40
N VAL A 19 -15.04 11.36 -12.66
CA VAL A 19 -15.36 12.02 -13.94
C VAL A 19 -15.15 13.52 -13.74
N ASP A 20 -14.12 14.09 -14.36
CA ASP A 20 -13.92 15.54 -14.36
C ASP A 20 -14.52 16.14 -15.64
N GLU A 21 -15.76 16.60 -15.55
CA GLU A 21 -16.46 17.20 -16.70
C GLU A 21 -15.83 18.53 -17.14
N GLN A 22 -15.26 19.30 -16.21
CA GLN A 22 -14.65 20.59 -16.50
C GLN A 22 -13.38 20.42 -17.34
N GLN A 23 -12.60 19.37 -17.05
CA GLN A 23 -11.37 19.04 -17.77
C GLN A 23 -11.58 17.97 -18.86
N ASN A 24 -12.83 17.56 -19.12
CA ASN A 24 -13.18 16.48 -20.06
C ASN A 24 -12.30 15.23 -19.87
N THR A 25 -12.07 14.84 -18.61
CA THR A 25 -11.11 13.79 -18.24
C THR A 25 -11.77 12.70 -17.40
N LEU A 26 -11.45 11.44 -17.71
CA LEU A 26 -11.78 10.30 -16.86
C LEU A 26 -10.55 9.86 -16.08
N HIS A 27 -10.71 9.78 -14.76
CA HIS A 27 -9.72 9.16 -13.87
C HIS A 27 -9.94 7.65 -13.90
N LEU A 28 -9.25 6.97 -14.82
CA LEU A 28 -9.43 5.55 -15.08
C LEU A 28 -8.47 4.72 -14.23
N CYS A 29 -9.00 3.79 -13.41
CA CYS A 29 -8.18 2.83 -12.69
C CYS A 29 -7.60 1.80 -13.67
N GLU A 30 -8.40 0.82 -14.06
CA GLU A 30 -8.10 -0.25 -15.00
C GLU A 30 -9.45 -0.91 -15.39
N GLY A 31 -9.40 -1.96 -16.21
CA GLY A 31 -10.49 -2.93 -16.31
C GLY A 31 -10.75 -3.63 -14.97
N GLY A 32 -12.02 -3.93 -14.68
CA GLY A 32 -12.45 -4.60 -13.46
C GLY A 32 -13.42 -5.74 -13.69
N GLN A 33 -13.62 -6.54 -12.64
CA GLN A 33 -14.53 -7.67 -12.59
C GLN A 33 -15.36 -7.62 -11.31
N LEU A 34 -16.68 -7.76 -11.43
CA LEU A 34 -17.56 -7.73 -10.26
C LEU A 34 -17.27 -8.94 -9.35
N ALA A 35 -17.00 -8.68 -8.08
CA ALA A 35 -16.84 -9.68 -7.03
C ALA A 35 -18.19 -9.83 -6.31
N THR A 36 -19.05 -10.70 -6.85
CA THR A 36 -20.44 -10.83 -6.40
C THR A 36 -20.92 -12.28 -6.42
N PRO A 37 -21.78 -12.69 -5.47
CA PRO A 37 -22.50 -13.97 -5.54
C PRO A 37 -23.70 -13.92 -6.50
N LEU A 38 -24.07 -12.74 -7.01
CA LEU A 38 -25.24 -12.59 -7.89
C LEU A 38 -25.09 -13.40 -9.18
N PRO A 39 -26.19 -13.93 -9.74
CA PRO A 39 -26.18 -14.52 -11.08
C PRO A 39 -25.68 -13.52 -12.14
N TYR A 40 -24.93 -14.00 -13.13
CA TYR A 40 -24.35 -13.16 -14.20
C TYR A 40 -25.34 -12.16 -14.82
N LYS A 41 -26.54 -12.63 -15.22
CA LYS A 41 -27.57 -11.77 -15.83
C LYS A 41 -28.03 -10.65 -14.89
N GLU A 42 -28.13 -10.95 -13.60
CA GLU A 42 -28.52 -9.97 -12.59
C GLU A 42 -27.42 -8.93 -12.37
N ALA A 43 -26.19 -9.39 -12.17
CA ALA A 43 -25.04 -8.52 -11.99
C ALA A 43 -24.78 -7.63 -13.21
N ALA A 44 -24.89 -8.18 -14.42
CA ALA A 44 -24.75 -7.42 -15.67
C ALA A 44 -25.87 -6.37 -15.83
N ARG A 45 -27.11 -6.70 -15.45
CA ARG A 45 -28.24 -5.75 -15.48
C ARG A 45 -28.04 -4.61 -14.48
N GLN A 46 -27.62 -4.92 -13.25
CA GLN A 46 -27.34 -3.89 -12.25
C GLN A 46 -26.17 -2.99 -12.67
N LEU A 47 -25.12 -3.57 -13.27
CA LEU A 47 -24.00 -2.81 -13.81
C LEU A 47 -24.44 -1.85 -14.92
N ALA A 48 -25.22 -2.34 -15.90
CA ALA A 48 -25.71 -1.52 -17.02
C ALA A 48 -26.61 -0.35 -16.57
N ARG A 49 -27.25 -0.48 -15.40
CA ARG A 49 -28.07 0.59 -14.81
C ARG A 49 -27.31 1.52 -13.86
N GLY A 50 -26.02 1.25 -13.59
CA GLY A 50 -25.26 1.98 -12.56
C GLY A 50 -25.71 1.66 -11.12
N GLU A 51 -26.50 0.62 -10.94
CA GLU A 51 -27.13 0.24 -9.66
C GLU A 51 -26.28 -0.77 -8.87
N TYR A 52 -25.24 -1.34 -9.47
CA TYR A 52 -24.41 -2.33 -8.79
C TYR A 52 -23.79 -1.75 -7.51
N ARG A 53 -23.93 -2.49 -6.40
CA ARG A 53 -23.30 -2.21 -5.11
C ARG A 53 -22.61 -3.47 -4.62
N GLY A 54 -21.29 -3.42 -4.43
CA GLY A 54 -20.52 -4.59 -4.00
C GLY A 54 -19.03 -4.47 -4.29
N GLY A 55 -18.32 -5.60 -4.24
CA GLY A 55 -16.89 -5.64 -4.50
C GLY A 55 -16.57 -5.57 -5.99
N VAL A 56 -15.51 -4.86 -6.35
CA VAL A 56 -14.95 -4.83 -7.70
C VAL A 56 -13.49 -5.23 -7.60
N ARG A 57 -13.13 -6.31 -8.29
CA ARG A 57 -11.73 -6.70 -8.46
C ARG A 57 -11.12 -5.90 -9.61
N ILE A 58 -10.00 -5.22 -9.37
CA ILE A 58 -9.39 -4.29 -10.34
C ILE A 58 -8.13 -4.90 -10.94
N GLY A 59 -8.05 -4.89 -12.28
CA GLY A 59 -6.99 -5.51 -13.05
C GLY A 59 -6.80 -6.99 -12.69
N ASP A 60 -5.55 -7.43 -12.76
CA ASP A 60 -5.12 -8.78 -12.40
C ASP A 60 -4.41 -8.84 -11.03
N THR A 61 -4.55 -7.79 -10.22
CA THR A 61 -3.85 -7.64 -8.92
C THR A 61 -4.40 -8.51 -7.80
N GLY A 62 -5.64 -9.01 -7.94
CA GLY A 62 -6.37 -9.68 -6.86
C GLY A 62 -7.02 -8.73 -5.84
N ILE A 63 -6.78 -7.41 -5.95
CA ILE A 63 -7.36 -6.41 -5.05
C ILE A 63 -8.85 -6.25 -5.34
N VAL A 64 -9.67 -6.29 -4.29
CA VAL A 64 -11.12 -6.06 -4.34
C VAL A 64 -11.45 -4.82 -3.51
N LEU A 65 -12.13 -3.86 -4.13
CA LEU A 65 -12.55 -2.61 -3.49
C LEU A 65 -14.06 -2.45 -3.56
N ASN A 66 -14.64 -1.70 -2.62
CA ASN A 66 -16.07 -1.42 -2.62
C ASN A 66 -16.43 -0.49 -3.78
N SER A 67 -17.51 -0.80 -4.51
CA SER A 67 -18.02 0.01 -5.62
C SER A 67 -18.31 1.46 -5.26
N ALA A 68 -18.60 1.76 -3.98
CA ALA A 68 -18.84 3.12 -3.50
C ALA A 68 -17.60 4.03 -3.60
N LEU A 69 -16.41 3.46 -3.77
CA LEU A 69 -15.17 4.22 -3.99
C LEU A 69 -15.02 4.73 -5.42
N PHE A 70 -15.90 4.35 -6.35
CA PHE A 70 -15.82 4.68 -7.76
C PHE A 70 -17.05 5.49 -8.17
N GLU A 71 -16.82 6.56 -8.91
CA GLU A 71 -17.91 7.37 -9.45
C GLU A 71 -18.72 6.59 -10.50
N ALA A 72 -18.06 5.76 -11.31
CA ALA A 72 -18.75 4.93 -12.30
C ALA A 72 -18.09 3.57 -12.51
N LEU A 73 -18.94 2.56 -12.66
CA LEU A 73 -18.59 1.24 -13.17
C LEU A 73 -19.31 1.07 -14.50
N VAL A 74 -18.55 1.11 -15.60
CA VAL A 74 -19.11 1.11 -16.95
C VAL A 74 -19.02 -0.30 -17.53
N PRO A 75 -20.11 -0.88 -18.07
CA PRO A 75 -20.03 -2.14 -18.79
C PRO A 75 -18.90 -2.13 -19.82
N TRP A 76 -18.16 -3.24 -19.92
CA TRP A 76 -16.96 -3.32 -20.77
C TRP A 76 -17.21 -2.88 -22.23
N ALA A 77 -18.41 -3.15 -22.76
CA ALA A 77 -18.78 -2.82 -24.14
C ALA A 77 -19.24 -1.37 -24.35
N GLU A 78 -19.48 -0.60 -23.30
CA GLU A 78 -20.02 0.77 -23.39
C GLU A 78 -18.94 1.85 -23.41
N LEU A 79 -17.69 1.49 -23.13
CA LEU A 79 -16.52 2.36 -23.24
C LEU A 79 -15.44 1.65 -24.04
N SER A 80 -14.85 2.36 -25.00
CA SER A 80 -13.70 1.89 -25.78
C SER A 80 -12.57 2.90 -25.69
N LEU A 81 -11.33 2.39 -25.75
CA LEU A 81 -10.14 3.23 -25.90
C LEU A 81 -9.67 3.20 -27.36
N ASP A 82 -9.27 4.34 -27.90
CA ASP A 82 -8.62 4.44 -29.21
C ASP A 82 -7.10 4.23 -29.13
N ASP A 83 -6.43 4.34 -30.28
CA ASP A 83 -4.98 4.17 -30.40
C ASP A 83 -4.18 5.29 -29.71
N GLN A 84 -4.83 6.41 -29.37
CA GLN A 84 -4.25 7.53 -28.62
C GLN A 84 -4.61 7.47 -27.14
N TYR A 85 -5.21 6.36 -26.69
CA TYR A 85 -5.65 6.15 -25.31
C TYR A 85 -6.73 7.16 -24.86
N ARG A 86 -7.55 7.66 -25.78
CA ARG A 86 -8.76 8.43 -25.46
C ARG A 86 -9.94 7.49 -25.31
N ALA A 87 -10.84 7.83 -24.41
CA ALA A 87 -12.05 7.04 -24.21
C ALA A 87 -13.23 7.60 -24.99
N HIS A 88 -13.97 6.72 -25.66
CA HIS A 88 -15.29 7.01 -26.21
C HIS A 88 -16.34 6.44 -25.25
N TRP A 89 -17.12 7.30 -24.63
CA TRP A 89 -18.16 6.91 -23.68
C TRP A 89 -19.28 7.96 -23.65
N ARG A 90 -20.54 7.49 -23.63
CA ARG A 90 -21.74 8.35 -23.68
C ARG A 90 -21.78 9.30 -24.89
N GLY A 91 -21.29 8.84 -26.04
CA GLY A 91 -21.32 9.62 -27.29
C GLY A 91 -20.32 10.80 -27.32
N ARG A 92 -19.38 10.87 -26.38
CA ARG A 92 -18.30 11.87 -26.37
C ARG A 92 -16.95 11.22 -26.16
N GLU A 93 -15.92 11.97 -26.52
CA GLU A 93 -14.52 11.62 -26.31
C GLU A 93 -14.00 12.23 -25.00
N TRP A 94 -13.19 11.48 -24.28
CA TRP A 94 -12.59 11.87 -23.01
C TRP A 94 -11.07 11.67 -23.03
N ALA A 95 -10.34 12.60 -22.42
CA ALA A 95 -8.97 12.35 -22.04
C ALA A 95 -8.94 11.32 -20.89
N ILE A 96 -7.89 10.50 -20.83
CA ILE A 96 -7.67 9.57 -19.72
C ILE A 96 -6.52 10.05 -18.85
N ALA A 97 -6.79 10.15 -17.54
CA ALA A 97 -5.77 10.19 -16.51
C ALA A 97 -5.73 8.82 -15.81
N ARG A 98 -4.60 8.10 -15.94
CA ARG A 98 -4.45 6.80 -15.28
C ARG A 98 -4.40 6.97 -13.78
N VAL A 99 -5.20 6.23 -13.02
CA VAL A 99 -5.20 6.24 -11.56
C VAL A 99 -4.21 5.20 -11.04
N PRO A 100 -3.10 5.61 -10.41
CA PRO A 100 -2.16 4.67 -9.82
C PRO A 100 -2.82 3.85 -8.71
N GLN A 101 -2.34 2.62 -8.49
CA GLN A 101 -2.91 1.71 -7.49
C GLN A 101 -3.02 2.32 -6.09
N ARG A 102 -2.04 3.14 -5.68
CA ARG A 102 -2.05 3.84 -4.37
C ARG A 102 -3.29 4.71 -4.17
N CYS A 103 -3.83 5.26 -5.26
CA CYS A 103 -4.97 6.18 -5.24
C CYS A 103 -6.32 5.44 -5.32
N TRP A 104 -6.36 4.13 -5.55
CA TRP A 104 -7.64 3.42 -5.76
C TRP A 104 -8.56 3.46 -4.54
N ALA A 105 -7.98 3.47 -3.33
CA ALA A 105 -8.73 3.56 -2.08
C ALA A 105 -8.89 5.01 -1.56
N TRP A 106 -8.33 6.00 -2.26
CA TRP A 106 -8.47 7.40 -1.86
C TRP A 106 -9.93 7.87 -2.00
N GLU A 107 -10.47 8.52 -0.98
CA GLU A 107 -11.87 8.99 -0.99
C GLU A 107 -12.00 10.46 -1.40
N GLY A 108 -10.89 11.21 -1.38
CA GLY A 108 -10.87 12.61 -1.79
C GLY A 108 -10.83 12.79 -3.30
N ARG A 109 -10.86 14.05 -3.72
CA ARG A 109 -10.71 14.44 -5.13
C ARG A 109 -9.35 14.00 -5.67
N LEU A 110 -9.32 13.64 -6.95
CA LEU A 110 -8.10 13.45 -7.71
C LEU A 110 -7.83 14.66 -8.61
N ILE A 111 -6.55 14.98 -8.77
CA ILE A 111 -6.04 15.94 -9.74
C ILE A 111 -5.26 15.23 -10.84
N VAL A 112 -5.12 15.89 -11.98
CA VAL A 112 -4.39 15.40 -13.15
C VAL A 112 -2.97 15.95 -13.15
N GLU A 113 -2.00 15.07 -13.35
CA GLU A 113 -0.58 15.40 -13.51
C GLU A 113 -0.07 14.82 -14.83
N PRO A 114 0.92 15.45 -15.48
CA PRO A 114 1.57 14.86 -16.65
C PRO A 114 2.31 13.58 -16.26
N SER A 115 2.12 12.53 -17.06
CA SER A 115 2.93 11.32 -16.99
C SER A 115 4.35 11.58 -17.50
N PRO A 116 5.33 10.73 -17.16
CA PRO A 116 6.67 10.80 -17.76
C PRO A 116 6.61 10.79 -19.29
N ALA A 117 7.50 11.56 -19.94
CA ALA A 117 7.52 11.72 -21.38
C ALA A 117 7.55 10.36 -22.11
N GLY A 118 6.67 10.20 -23.11
CA GLY A 118 6.52 8.95 -23.88
C GLY A 118 5.61 7.89 -23.22
N SER A 119 5.05 8.16 -22.05
CA SER A 119 4.05 7.27 -21.43
C SER A 119 2.68 7.45 -22.06
N LEU A 120 1.95 6.35 -22.23
CA LEU A 120 0.52 6.35 -22.53
C LEU A 120 -0.25 5.72 -21.36
N PRO A 121 -1.28 6.40 -20.82
CA PRO A 121 -1.74 7.75 -21.18
C PRO A 121 -0.74 8.85 -20.76
N ALA A 122 -0.85 9.99 -21.45
CA ALA A 122 -0.05 11.19 -21.18
C ALA A 122 -0.32 11.82 -19.80
N TRP A 123 -1.39 11.39 -19.13
CA TRP A 123 -1.82 11.91 -17.83
C TRP A 123 -1.92 10.80 -16.78
N GLN A 124 -1.53 11.13 -15.55
CA GLN A 124 -1.75 10.31 -14.37
C GLN A 124 -2.58 11.09 -13.34
N SER A 125 -3.29 10.36 -12.48
CA SER A 125 -4.00 10.95 -11.35
C SER A 125 -3.12 10.96 -10.10
N SER A 126 -3.36 11.96 -9.25
CA SER A 126 -2.71 12.12 -7.94
C SER A 126 -3.74 12.56 -6.91
N GLU A 127 -3.52 12.25 -5.64
CA GLU A 127 -4.40 12.68 -4.56
C GLU A 127 -4.38 14.21 -4.43
N ASP A 128 -5.55 14.86 -4.41
CA ASP A 128 -5.63 16.27 -4.03
C ASP A 128 -5.46 16.40 -2.51
N VAL A 129 -4.25 16.78 -2.11
CA VAL A 129 -3.88 16.99 -0.70
C VAL A 129 -3.75 18.47 -0.33
N ALA A 130 -4.23 19.39 -1.18
CA ALA A 130 -4.10 20.82 -0.94
C ALA A 130 -4.70 21.24 0.41
N HIS A 131 -5.89 20.75 0.73
CA HIS A 131 -6.56 21.04 2.00
C HIS A 131 -5.83 20.44 3.22
N VAL A 132 -5.17 19.28 3.06
CA VAL A 132 -4.34 18.70 4.12
C VAL A 132 -3.11 19.57 4.37
N ARG A 133 -2.48 20.06 3.28
CA ARG A 133 -1.33 20.98 3.36
C ARG A 133 -1.73 22.29 4.04
N GLU A 134 -2.82 22.91 3.60
CA GLU A 134 -3.32 24.14 4.21
C GLU A 134 -3.61 23.97 5.71
N ARG A 135 -4.23 22.85 6.11
CA ARG A 135 -4.47 22.57 7.53
C ARG A 135 -3.17 22.36 8.30
N ALA A 136 -2.18 21.68 7.71
CA ALA A 136 -0.88 21.49 8.33
C ALA A 136 -0.14 22.83 8.50
N ASP A 137 -0.13 23.67 7.47
CA ASP A 137 0.54 24.97 7.46
C ASP A 137 -0.11 25.95 8.46
N ASN A 138 -1.43 25.88 8.62
CA ASN A 138 -2.18 26.72 9.58
C ASN A 138 -2.24 26.15 11.01
N SER A 139 -1.65 24.98 11.25
CA SER A 139 -1.63 24.40 12.60
C SER A 139 -0.51 25.04 13.44
N GLU A 140 -0.87 25.97 14.32
CA GLU A 140 0.06 26.57 15.33
C GLU A 140 0.83 25.52 16.14
N TRP A 141 0.31 24.29 16.25
CA TRP A 141 0.91 23.19 17.01
C TRP A 141 2.20 22.63 16.36
N LEU A 142 2.49 22.98 15.11
CA LEU A 142 3.74 22.66 14.42
C LEU A 142 4.80 23.78 14.54
N SER A 143 4.44 24.93 15.14
CA SER A 143 5.40 26.02 15.42
C SER A 143 6.36 25.68 16.57
N GLY A 144 6.05 24.63 17.34
CA GLY A 144 7.00 24.00 18.24
C GLY A 144 8.04 23.20 17.46
N ARG A 145 9.33 23.57 17.61
CA ARG A 145 10.48 22.84 17.04
C ARG A 145 10.39 21.36 17.45
N ALA A 146 9.97 20.48 16.55
CA ALA A 146 9.97 19.05 16.78
C ALA A 146 11.42 18.59 17.00
N SER A 147 11.77 18.27 18.24
CA SER A 147 13.08 17.71 18.55
C SER A 147 13.02 16.19 18.33
N PHE A 148 13.56 15.73 17.20
CA PHE A 148 13.83 14.32 17.01
C PHE A 148 15.01 13.93 17.90
N ARG A 149 14.76 13.04 18.86
CA ARG A 149 15.79 12.45 19.71
C ARG A 149 15.75 10.94 19.52
N SER A 150 16.91 10.30 19.54
CA SER A 150 17.00 8.84 19.56
C SER A 150 16.38 8.30 20.86
N GLY A 151 15.82 7.09 20.82
CA GLY A 151 15.08 6.51 21.95
C GLY A 151 15.94 6.30 23.21
N ASP A 152 17.25 6.31 23.06
CA ASP A 152 18.28 6.19 24.10
C ASP A 152 18.78 7.55 24.64
N ALA A 153 18.28 8.68 24.13
CA ALA A 153 18.78 10.01 24.49
C ALA A 153 18.53 10.42 25.95
N LEU A 154 17.74 9.64 26.70
CA LEU A 154 17.49 9.82 28.13
C LEU A 154 18.18 8.72 28.99
N GLU A 155 18.83 7.75 28.36
CA GLU A 155 19.56 6.71 29.06
C GLU A 155 20.93 7.25 29.50
N ASP A 156 21.28 7.04 30.78
CA ASP A 156 22.58 7.40 31.33
C ASP A 156 23.66 6.54 30.63
N PRO A 157 24.56 7.13 29.81
CA PRO A 157 25.55 6.37 29.05
C PRO A 157 26.54 5.64 29.96
N GLU A 158 26.65 6.03 31.22
CA GLU A 158 27.51 5.35 32.19
C GLU A 158 26.84 4.15 32.86
N LYS A 159 25.51 4.01 32.75
CA LYS A 159 24.77 2.91 33.37
C LYS A 159 25.26 1.55 32.83
N ASP A 160 25.44 1.45 31.52
CA ASP A 160 25.96 0.23 30.89
C ASP A 160 27.39 -0.10 31.31
N ILE A 161 28.22 0.92 31.51
CA ILE A 161 29.60 0.79 31.98
C ILE A 161 29.61 0.28 33.43
N ARG A 162 28.80 0.88 34.31
CA ARG A 162 28.67 0.46 35.72
C ARG A 162 28.16 -0.98 35.82
N ASP A 163 27.15 -1.34 35.03
CA ASP A 163 26.59 -2.70 34.98
C ASP A 163 27.58 -3.72 34.42
N ALA A 164 28.39 -3.34 33.42
CA ALA A 164 29.47 -4.19 32.92
C ALA A 164 30.57 -4.41 33.98
N ILE A 165 30.98 -3.36 34.69
CA ILE A 165 31.98 -3.45 35.77
C ILE A 165 31.46 -4.34 36.91
N ALA A 166 30.21 -4.15 37.33
CA ALA A 166 29.59 -4.94 38.40
C ALA A 166 29.52 -6.43 38.04
N ARG A 167 29.07 -6.75 36.81
CA ARG A 167 29.03 -8.14 36.30
C ARG A 167 30.41 -8.79 36.25
N ASN A 168 31.43 -8.05 35.85
CA ASN A 168 32.79 -8.58 35.78
C ASN A 168 33.38 -8.84 37.18
N ARG A 169 33.15 -7.92 38.12
CA ARG A 169 33.53 -8.12 39.54
C ARG A 169 32.85 -9.33 40.17
N ALA A 170 31.55 -9.52 39.92
CA ALA A 170 30.82 -10.69 40.40
C ALA A 170 31.37 -12.00 39.80
N ARG A 171 31.69 -12.02 38.50
CA ARG A 171 32.35 -13.17 37.86
C ARG A 171 33.73 -13.47 38.43
N GLN A 172 34.54 -12.46 38.72
CA GLN A 172 35.85 -12.66 39.34
C GLN A 172 35.75 -13.16 40.79
N ALA A 173 34.79 -12.65 41.57
CA ALA A 173 34.53 -13.14 42.92
C ALA A 173 34.13 -14.63 42.90
N ALA A 174 33.22 -15.02 41.99
CA ALA A 174 32.80 -16.40 41.80
C ALA A 174 33.95 -17.33 41.36
N LYS A 175 34.90 -16.83 40.54
CA LYS A 175 36.11 -17.58 40.16
C LYS A 175 37.09 -17.76 41.33
N ARG A 176 37.19 -16.79 42.24
CA ARG A 176 38.05 -16.88 43.45
C ARG A 176 37.51 -17.85 44.50
N THR A 177 36.22 -18.18 44.46
CA THR A 177 35.58 -19.15 45.37
C THR A 177 35.44 -20.56 44.78
N GLY A 178 35.98 -20.84 43.59
CA GLY A 178 36.04 -22.18 43.02
C GLY A 178 37.10 -23.07 43.68
N PRO A 179 36.90 -24.40 43.80
CA PRO A 179 37.67 -25.26 44.69
C PRO A 179 39.13 -25.43 44.24
N ALA A 180 40.05 -25.37 45.21
CA ALA A 180 41.46 -25.70 45.04
C ALA A 180 41.62 -27.11 44.46
N SER A 181 42.06 -27.21 43.20
CA SER A 181 42.37 -28.49 42.57
C SER A 181 43.64 -29.08 43.17
N LYS A 182 43.41 -30.07 44.04
CA LYS A 182 44.24 -31.23 44.42
C LYS A 182 45.70 -31.24 43.91
N THR A 183 46.59 -31.15 44.88
CA THR A 183 47.94 -31.70 44.94
C THR A 183 48.08 -33.02 44.16
N ARG A 184 49.04 -33.08 43.23
CA ARG A 184 49.59 -34.34 42.70
C ARG A 184 51.08 -34.39 43.07
N ALA A 185 51.41 -35.40 43.88
CA ALA A 185 52.73 -35.70 44.42
C ALA A 185 53.77 -35.99 43.31
N PRO A 186 55.09 -35.87 43.61
CA PRO A 186 56.14 -35.91 42.60
C PRO A 186 56.46 -37.36 42.21
N ARG A 187 56.90 -37.55 40.96
CA ARG A 187 57.69 -38.72 40.58
C ARG A 187 58.99 -38.27 39.94
N ALA A 188 60.04 -38.96 40.40
CA ALA A 188 61.44 -38.77 40.08
C ALA A 188 61.78 -39.25 38.67
N ASP A 189 62.96 -38.81 38.23
CA ASP A 189 63.82 -39.33 37.17
C ASP A 189 63.48 -38.93 35.72
N GLU A 190 64.34 -38.08 35.12
CA GLU A 190 65.36 -38.53 34.15
C GLU A 190 66.10 -37.33 33.51
N VAL A 191 67.35 -37.10 33.95
CA VAL A 191 68.46 -36.68 33.09
C VAL A 191 69.65 -37.58 33.44
N CYS A 192 70.14 -38.28 32.42
CA CYS A 192 71.33 -39.14 32.34
C CYS A 192 71.25 -40.56 32.94
#